data_AF-A0A352S7R2-F1
#
_entry.id   AF-A0A352S7R2-F1
#
_cell.length_a   1.000
_cell.length_b   1.000
_cell.length_c   1.000
_cell.angle_alpha   90.00
_cell.angle_beta   90.00
_cell.angle_gamma   90.00
#
_symmetry.space_group_name_H-M   'P 1'
#
loop_
_entity.id
_entity.type
_entity.pdbx_description
1 polymer ?
#
loop_
_entity_poly.entity_id
_entity_poly.type
_entity_poly.pdbx_seq_one_letter_code
_entity_poly.pdbx_strand_id
1 'polypeptide(L)' 'MKGDASTIGSRLSARTDHFFNPALLQSQFETLEEPCDALVLDIRRTPEALVEDILEKCPPASASCSGKAP' A
#
# COMPACT_ATOMS: atom_id res chain seq x y z
N MET A 1 -11.79 6.70 -1.82
CA MET A 1 -10.34 6.35 -1.69
C MET A 1 -9.55 7.37 -0.85
N LYS A 2 -8.62 6.93 0.02
CA LYS A 2 -7.68 7.81 0.78
C LYS A 2 -6.27 7.77 0.18
N GLY A 3 -6.14 8.43 -0.97
CA GLY A 3 -4.95 8.51 -1.79
C GLY A 3 -5.37 8.96 -3.19
N ASP A 4 -4.93 10.12 -3.63
CA ASP A 4 -5.26 10.68 -4.95
C ASP A 4 -4.23 10.25 -6.00
N ALA A 5 -4.65 10.30 -7.27
CA ALA A 5 -3.80 9.93 -8.41
C ALA A 5 -2.50 10.75 -8.47
N SER A 6 -2.52 11.99 -7.98
CA SER A 6 -1.35 12.85 -7.80
C SER A 6 -0.33 12.27 -6.81
N THR A 7 -0.75 11.84 -5.62
CA THR A 7 0.15 11.22 -4.63
C THR A 7 0.80 9.96 -5.18
N ILE A 8 0.02 9.11 -5.88
CA ILE A 8 0.54 7.88 -6.48
C ILE A 8 1.49 8.19 -7.64
N GLY A 9 1.13 9.14 -8.51
CA GLY A 9 1.97 9.61 -9.61
C GLY A 9 3.33 10.12 -9.13
N SER A 10 3.36 11.00 -8.12
CA SER A 10 4.62 11.52 -7.58
C SER A 10 5.53 10.44 -7.00
N ARG A 11 4.97 9.42 -6.34
CA ARG A 11 5.74 8.28 -5.81
C ARG A 11 6.29 7.38 -6.91
N LEU A 12 5.51 7.16 -7.96
CA LEU A 12 5.94 6.38 -9.13
C LEU A 12 7.07 7.09 -9.88
N SER A 13 6.96 8.40 -10.09
CA SER A 13 8.00 9.21 -10.75
C SER A 13 9.33 9.27 -9.98
N ALA A 14 9.29 9.11 -8.65
CA ALA A 14 10.50 9.07 -7.82
C ALA A 14 11.26 7.74 -7.89
N ARG A 15 10.65 6.67 -8.46
CA ARG A 15 11.31 5.37 -8.62
C ARG A 15 12.05 5.36 -9.97
N THR A 16 13.35 5.06 -9.92
CA THR A 16 14.24 4.99 -11.09
C THR A 16 14.14 3.69 -11.88
N ASP A 17 13.45 2.68 -11.35
CA ASP A 17 13.32 1.36 -11.98
C ASP A 17 12.00 1.21 -12.76
N HIS A 18 12.09 0.62 -13.96
CA HIS A 18 11.06 0.55 -15.00
C HIS A 18 9.85 -0.36 -14.70
N PHE A 19 9.45 -0.55 -13.44
CA PHE A 19 8.42 -1.53 -13.08
C PHE A 19 6.99 -1.10 -13.41
N PHE A 20 6.72 0.19 -13.68
CA PHE A 20 5.36 0.69 -13.84
C PHE A 20 5.24 1.69 -14.99
N ASN A 21 4.40 1.36 -15.99
CA ASN A 21 4.04 2.29 -17.06
C ASN A 21 2.99 3.28 -16.53
N PRO A 22 3.28 4.59 -16.45
CA PRO A 22 2.34 5.60 -15.95
C PRO A 22 0.99 5.61 -16.69
N ALA A 23 0.96 5.19 -17.96
CA ALA A 23 -0.25 5.08 -18.75
C ALA A 23 -1.26 4.05 -18.20
N LEU A 24 -0.80 3.08 -17.40
CA LEU A 24 -1.65 2.07 -16.77
C LEU A 24 -2.27 2.56 -15.46
N LEU A 25 -1.82 3.69 -14.89
CA LEU A 25 -2.36 4.19 -13.64
C LEU A 25 -3.86 4.48 -13.74
N GLN A 26 -4.27 5.12 -14.84
CA GLN A 26 -5.66 5.48 -15.10
C GLN A 26 -6.55 4.24 -15.19
N SER A 27 -6.13 3.19 -15.91
CA SER A 27 -6.91 1.94 -16.00
C SER A 27 -7.01 1.21 -14.66
N GLN A 28 -6.01 1.32 -13.78
CA GLN A 28 -6.08 0.74 -12.43
C GLN A 28 -7.15 1.43 -11.57
N PHE A 29 -7.30 2.76 -11.68
CA PHE A 29 -8.36 3.49 -10.98
C PHE A 29 -9.75 3.18 -11.55
N GLU A 30 -9.87 3.07 -12.87
CA GLU A 30 -11.14 2.73 -13.53
C GLU A 30 -11.62 1.31 -13.19
N THR A 31 -10.69 0.39 -12.96
CA THR A 31 -10.98 -1.01 -12.57
C THR A 31 -11.21 -1.16 -11.06
N LEU A 32 -10.93 -0.12 -10.26
CA LEU A 32 -10.97 -0.22 -8.81
C LEU A 32 -12.41 -0.17 -8.29
N GLU A 33 -12.87 -1.27 -7.69
CA GLU A 33 -14.12 -1.34 -6.94
C GLU A 33 -13.86 -1.10 -5.45
N GLU A 34 -14.73 -0.33 -4.77
CA GLU A 34 -14.55 -0.09 -3.34
C GLU A 34 -14.86 -1.36 -2.52
N PRO A 35 -13.94 -1.81 -1.65
CA PRO A 35 -14.16 -3.00 -0.83
C PRO A 35 -15.10 -2.71 0.35
N CYS A 36 -16.00 -3.65 0.65
CA CYS A 36 -16.99 -3.49 1.73
C CYS A 36 -16.45 -3.84 3.14
N ASP A 37 -15.61 -4.86 3.26
CA ASP A 37 -15.10 -5.35 4.55
C ASP A 37 -13.57 -5.46 4.50
N ALA A 38 -12.92 -4.31 4.38
CA ALA A 38 -11.47 -4.22 4.27
C ALA A 38 -10.90 -3.12 5.15
N LEU A 39 -9.67 -3.33 5.60
CA LEU A 39 -8.88 -2.31 6.26
C LEU A 39 -8.50 -1.22 5.25
N VAL A 40 -9.08 -0.03 5.40
CA VAL A 40 -8.78 1.13 4.57
C VAL A 40 -7.73 2.02 5.23
N LEU A 41 -6.60 2.20 4.56
CA LEU A 41 -5.47 3.01 5.04
C LEU A 41 -5.23 4.22 4.15
N ASP A 42 -4.88 5.35 4.76
CA ASP A 42 -4.52 6.57 4.03
C ASP A 42 -3.04 6.55 3.63
N ILE A 43 -2.77 6.37 2.34
CA ILE A 43 -1.40 6.22 1.84
C ILE A 43 -0.57 7.51 1.98
N ARG A 44 -1.17 8.66 2.30
CA ARG A 44 -0.44 9.93 2.50
C ARG A 44 0.34 9.96 3.82
N ARG A 45 0.04 9.05 4.75
CA ARG A 45 0.80 8.87 6.00
C ARG A 45 2.17 8.24 5.72
N THR A 46 3.06 8.32 6.71
CA THR A 46 4.37 7.69 6.63
C THR A 46 4.24 6.16 6.64
N PRO A 47 5.17 5.43 6.00
CA PRO A 47 5.16 3.97 6.01
C PRO A 47 5.10 3.38 7.44
N GLU A 48 5.79 3.98 8.40
CA GLU A 48 5.88 3.50 9.78
C GLU A 48 4.52 3.53 10.47
N ALA A 49 3.78 4.64 10.36
CA ALA A 49 2.44 4.78 10.92
C ALA A 49 1.43 3.84 10.24
N LEU A 50 1.62 3.55 8.95
CA LEU A 50 0.79 2.58 8.24
C LEU A 50 1.04 1.14 8.70
N VAL A 51 2.30 0.79 8.95
CA VAL A 51 2.66 -0.54 9.46
C VAL A 51 2.10 -0.76 10.86
N GLU A 52 2.18 0.25 11.73
CA GLU A 52 1.58 0.19 13.08
C GLU A 52 0.07 -0.06 13.02
N ASP A 53 -0.66 0.72 12.21
CA ASP A 53 -2.10 0.53 11.98
C ASP A 53 -2.45 -0.88 11.45
N ILE A 54 -1.62 -1.44 10.57
CA ILE A 54 -1.81 -2.80 10.02
C ILE A 54 -1.65 -3.83 11.13
N LEU A 55 -0.60 -3.72 11.94
CA LEU A 55 -0.31 -4.67 13.01
C LEU A 55 -1.38 -4.65 14.10
N GLU A 56 -1.94 -3.47 14.41
CA GLU A 56 -3.03 -3.34 15.38
C GLU A 56 -4.36 -3.91 14.86
N LYS A 57 -4.69 -3.65 13.58
CA LYS A 57 -6.03 -3.94 13.03
C LYS A 57 -6.12 -5.28 12.30
N CYS A 58 -4.99 -5.81 11.84
CA CYS A 58 -4.87 -7.08 11.14
C CYS A 58 -3.66 -7.86 11.68
N PRO A 59 -3.74 -8.36 12.93
CA PRO A 59 -2.64 -9.09 13.53
C PRO A 59 -2.34 -10.35 12.71
N PRO A 60 -1.07 -10.66 12.42
CA PRO A 60 -0.73 -11.83 11.64
C PRO A 60 -1.17 -13.10 12.38
N ALA A 61 -1.91 -13.98 11.68
CA ALA A 61 -2.22 -15.31 12.19
C ALA A 61 -0.90 -16.09 12.35
N SER A 62 -0.44 -16.18 13.60
CA SER A 62 0.83 -16.77 14.07
C SER A 62 2.09 -15.92 13.85
N ALA A 63 2.58 -15.34 14.95
CA ALA A 63 4.00 -15.14 15.16
C ALA A 63 4.66 -16.51 15.42
N SER A 64 4.97 -17.24 14.37
CA SER A 64 5.97 -18.32 14.40
C SER A 64 6.94 -18.15 13.25
N CYS A 65 7.63 -17.02 13.22
CA CYS A 65 8.91 -16.93 12.53
C CYS A 65 9.99 -17.21 13.58
N SER A 66 10.24 -18.49 13.84
CA SER A 66 11.49 -18.95 14.46
C SER A 66 12.63 -18.70 13.48
N GLY A 67 13.08 -17.45 13.39
CA GLY A 67 14.32 -17.05 12.75
C GLY A 67 15.40 -16.97 13.82
N LYS A 68 16.03 -18.10 14.14
CA LYS A 68 17.30 -18.11 14.88
C LYS A 68 18.34 -17.44 13.98
N ALA A 69 18.74 -16.22 14.32
CA ALA A 69 19.86 -15.53 13.68
C ALA A 69 21.19 -16.29 13.96
N PRO A 70 22.15 -16.27 13.02
CA PRO A 70 23.48 -16.89 13.21
C PRO A 70 24.31 -16.20 14.30
#